data_AF-A0A957X5E1-F1
#
_entry.id   AF-A0A957X5E1-F1
#
_cell.length_a   1.000
_cell.length_b   1.000
_cell.length_c   1.000
_cell.angle_alpha   90.00
_cell.angle_beta   90.00
_cell.angle_gamma   90.00
#
_symmetry.space_group_name_H-M   'P 1'
#
loop_
_entity.id
_entity.type
_entity.pdbx_description
1 polymer ?
#
loop_
_entity_poly.entity_id
_entity_poly.type
_entity_poly.pdbx_seq_one_letter_code
_entity_poly.pdbx_strand_id
1 'polypeptide(L)' 'YTNSGMAANKALLNWGKEQGLAWDLWPEPEGDAFACRYEAYLTDYRIESRKTKWEIELAIKLADE' A
#
# COMPACT_ATOMS: atom_id res chain seq x y z
N TYR A 1 2.06 -6.59 14.55
CA TYR A 1 2.37 -6.58 13.10
C TYR A 1 1.57 -5.51 12.35
N THR A 2 1.01 -4.50 13.03
CA THR A 2 0.16 -3.46 12.44
C THR A 2 0.93 -2.24 11.93
N ASN A 3 2.20 -2.07 12.33
CA ASN A 3 2.96 -0.85 12.01
C ASN A 3 3.59 -0.86 10.60
N SER A 4 3.96 -2.05 10.08
CA SER A 4 4.68 -2.15 8.80
C SER A 4 3.82 -1.75 7.59
N GLY A 5 2.53 -2.09 7.58
CA GLY A 5 1.62 -1.74 6.47
C GLY A 5 1.36 -0.24 6.36
N MET A 6 1.14 0.45 7.50
CA MET A 6 0.96 1.90 7.50
C MET A 6 2.24 2.65 7.09
N ALA A 7 3.41 2.17 7.56
CA ALA A 7 4.70 2.73 7.17
C ALA A 7 4.97 2.55 5.67
N ALA A 8 4.72 1.36 5.12
CA ALA A 8 4.86 1.08 3.69
C ALA A 8 3.90 1.93 2.84
N ASN A 9 2.64 2.08 3.27
CA ASN A 9 1.66 2.91 2.59
C ASN A 9 2.10 4.38 2.53
N LYS A 10 2.55 4.93 3.65
CA LYS A 10 3.07 6.31 3.71
C LYS A 10 4.31 6.48 2.83
N ALA A 11 5.23 5.52 2.86
CA ALA A 11 6.44 5.53 2.05
C ALA A 11 6.11 5.52 0.55
N LEU A 12 5.18 4.65 0.12
CA LEU A 12 4.74 4.57 -1.28
C LEU A 12 4.10 5.88 -1.73
N LEU A 13 3.17 6.44 -0.95
CA LEU A 13 2.50 7.69 -1.29
C LEU A 13 3.48 8.86 -1.41
N ASN A 14 4.42 8.97 -0.48
CA ASN A 14 5.47 9.99 -0.52
C ASN A 14 6.36 9.83 -1.75
N TRP A 15 6.82 8.61 -2.03
CA TRP A 15 7.63 8.32 -3.20
C TRP A 15 6.91 8.73 -4.50
N GLY A 16 5.63 8.39 -4.67
CA GLY A 16 4.90 8.81 -5.89
C GLY A 16 4.75 10.32 -6.00
N LYS A 17 4.55 11.03 -4.87
CA LYS A 17 4.55 12.50 -4.87
C LYS A 17 5.91 13.06 -5.31
N GLU A 18 7.01 12.48 -4.85
CA GLU A 18 8.37 12.85 -5.27
C GLU A 18 8.64 12.56 -6.76
N GLN A 19 8.00 11.53 -7.31
CA GLN A 19 8.06 11.21 -8.74
C GLN A 19 7.09 12.02 -9.60
N GLY A 20 6.25 12.88 -9.02
CA GLY A 20 5.22 13.62 -9.75
C GLY A 20 4.04 12.76 -10.23
N LEU A 21 3.84 11.58 -9.63
CA LEU A 21 2.72 10.70 -9.93
C LEU A 21 1.46 11.16 -9.19
N ALA A 22 0.34 11.19 -9.90
CA ALA A 22 -0.97 11.45 -9.32
C ALA A 22 -1.61 10.13 -8.88
N TRP A 23 -1.90 10.01 -7.58
CA TRP A 23 -2.62 8.87 -7.03
C TRP A 23 -4.12 9.04 -7.24
N ASP A 24 -4.84 7.94 -7.50
CA ASP A 24 -6.30 7.93 -7.59
C ASP A 24 -6.90 7.86 -6.18
N LEU A 25 -6.87 9.01 -5.49
CA LEU A 25 -7.37 9.19 -4.14
C LEU A 25 -8.16 10.49 -4.01
N TRP A 26 -9.10 10.52 -3.06
CA TRP A 26 -9.85 11.72 -2.70
C TRP A 26 -9.93 11.87 -1.18
N PRO A 27 -10.01 13.12 -0.68
CA PRO A 27 -10.13 13.36 0.74
C PRO A 27 -11.51 12.98 1.26
N GLU A 28 -11.56 12.30 2.40
CA GLU A 28 -12.75 12.01 3.20
C GLU A 28 -12.54 12.46 4.66
N PRO A 29 -13.62 12.63 5.46
CA PRO A 29 -13.51 13.09 6.85
C PRO A 29 -12.62 12.22 7.76
N GLU A 30 -12.46 10.94 7.43
CA GLU A 30 -11.64 9.97 8.18
C GLU A 30 -10.22 9.78 7.60
N GLY A 31 -9.90 10.41 6.47
CA GLY A 31 -8.60 10.29 5.79
C GLY A 31 -8.73 10.27 4.27
N ASP A 32 -7.67 9.84 3.58
CA ASP A 32 -7.69 9.68 2.12
C ASP A 32 -8.36 8.35 1.75
N ALA A 33 -9.37 8.41 0.89
CA ALA A 33 -9.96 7.24 0.27
C ALA A 33 -9.25 6.94 -1.06
N PHE A 34 -9.05 5.65 -1.34
CA PHE A 34 -8.35 5.18 -2.53
C PHE A 34 -9.33 4.54 -3.50
N ALA A 35 -9.24 4.86 -4.79
CA ALA A 35 -9.96 4.13 -5.82
C ALA A 35 -9.57 2.64 -5.80
N CYS A 36 -8.28 2.36 -5.63
CA CYS A 36 -7.80 1.00 -5.43
C CYS A 36 -6.47 0.98 -4.67
N ARG A 37 -6.41 0.11 -3.67
CA ARG A 37 -5.20 -0.30 -2.97
C ARG A 37 -5.14 -1.82 -2.98
N TYR A 38 -4.03 -2.37 -3.45
CA TYR A 38 -3.84 -3.80 -3.65
C TYR A 38 -2.65 -4.28 -2.83
N GLU A 39 -2.85 -5.39 -2.10
CA GLU A 39 -1.80 -6.08 -1.36
C GLU A 39 -1.70 -7.53 -1.85
N ALA A 40 -0.54 -7.90 -2.40
CA ALA A 40 -0.23 -9.29 -2.74
C ALA A 40 0.60 -9.92 -1.63
N TYR A 41 0.10 -11.01 -1.06
CA TYR A 41 0.83 -11.82 -0.09
C TYR A 41 1.59 -12.92 -0.84
N LEU A 42 2.89 -12.71 -1.06
CA LEU A 42 3.72 -13.61 -1.87
C LEU A 42 4.15 -14.85 -1.10
N THR A 43 4.19 -14.78 0.22
CA THR A 43 4.56 -15.91 1.08
C THR A 43 3.36 -16.81 1.39
N ASP A 44 3.49 -18.11 1.12
CA ASP A 44 2.47 -19.10 1.51
C ASP A 44 2.44 -19.30 3.03
N TYR A 45 1.32 -18.91 3.64
CA TYR A 45 1.08 -19.01 5.08
C TYR A 45 1.14 -20.44 5.63
N ARG A 46 0.99 -21.46 4.76
CA ARG A 46 1.04 -22.88 5.14
C ARG A 46 2.48 -23.37 5.29
N ILE A 47 3.42 -22.75 4.59
CA ILE A 47 4.85 -23.07 4.65
C ILE A 47 5.53 -22.22 5.72
N GLU A 48 5.21 -20.93 5.78
CA GLU A 48 5.76 -20.00 6.77
C GLU A 48 4.63 -19.31 7.52
N SER A 49 4.42 -19.70 8.78
CA SER A 49 3.36 -19.14 9.62
C SER A 49 3.73 -17.80 10.28
N ARG A 50 5.02 -17.45 10.32
CA ARG A 50 5.49 -16.19 10.90
C ARG A 50 5.26 -15.04 9.93
N LYS A 51 4.22 -14.25 10.18
CA LYS A 51 3.90 -13.04 9.42
C LYS A 51 5.08 -12.08 9.25
N THR A 52 5.99 -12.01 10.23
CA THR A 52 7.19 -11.16 10.15
C THR A 52 8.17 -11.53 9.03
N LYS A 53 8.03 -12.72 8.46
CA LYS A 53 8.82 -13.18 7.33
C LYS A 53 8.07 -13.14 6.01
N TRP A 54 6.84 -12.63 6.02
CA TRP A 54 6.04 -12.57 4.81
C TRP A 54 6.51 -11.43 3.92
N GLU A 55 6.68 -11.76 2.65
CA GLU A 55 6.85 -10.79 1.58
C GLU A 55 5.48 -10.36 1.11
N ILE A 56 5.25 -9.04 1.13
CA ILE A 56 4.00 -8.42 0.77
C ILE A 56 4.31 -7.29 -0.20
N GLU A 57 3.69 -7.31 -1.37
CA GLU A 57 3.75 -6.21 -2.32
C GLU A 57 2.52 -5.31 -2.14
N LEU A 58 2.77 -4.01 -2.09
CA LEU A 58 1.74 -2.98 -1.98
C LEU A 58 1.72 -2.16 -3.27
N ALA A 59 0.54 -2.05 -3.89
CA ALA A 59 0.29 -1.19 -5.04
C ALA A 59 -0.92 -0.29 -4.79
N ILE A 60 -0.87 0.94 -5.31
CA ILE A 60 -1.97 1.91 -5.27
C ILE A 60 -2.22 2.39 -6.69
N LYS A 61 -3.50 2.50 -7.08
CA LYS A 61 -3.86 2.96 -8.43
C LYS A 61 -3.43 4.41 -8.64
N LEU A 62 -2.89 4.69 -9.82
CA LEU A 62 -2.65 6.03 -10.31
C LEU A 62 -3.93 6.60 -10.92
N ALA A 63 -4.08 7.93 -10.84
CA ALA A 63 -5.15 8.62 -11.52
C ALA A 63 -5.07 8.35 -13.02
N ASP A 64 -6.22 8.21 -13.66
CA ASP A 64 -6.29 8.23 -15.13
C ASP A 64 -5.89 9.63 -15.64
N GLU A 65 -5.30 9.68 -16.84
CA GLU A 65 -4.91 10.93 -17.52
C GLU A 65 -6.11 11.72 -18.05
#